data_AF-C4PRK5-F1
#
_entry.id   AF-C4PRK5-F1
#
_cell.length_a   1.000
_cell.length_b   1.000
_cell.length_c   1.000
_cell.angle_alpha   90.00
_cell.angle_beta   90.00
_cell.angle_gamma   90.00
#
_symmetry.space_group_name_H-M   'P 1'
#
loop_
_entity.id
_entity.type
_entity.pdbx_description
1 polymer ?
#
loop_
_entity_poly.entity_id
_entity_poly.type
_entity_poly.pdbx_seq_one_letter_code
_entity_poly.pdbx_strand_id
1 'polypeptide(L)'
;TYTFLTSASSSTMNKHGISGFSQFNAQQKAQAVLAMQSWADVAKVTFTEKATGGDGHMTFGNYSSGQDGAAAFAYLPGTGAGYDGTSWYLTNNSYTPNKTPDLNNYGRQTLTHEIGHTLGLAHPGDYNAGNGNPTYNDATYGQDTRGYSLMSYWSESNTNQNFSKGGVEAYASGPLIDDIAAIQKLYGANYSTRASDTT
;
A
#
# COMPACT_ATOMS: atom_id res chain seq x y z
N THR A 1 -0.53 13.71 8.19
CA THR A 1 -1.76 13.34 8.92
C THR A 1 -2.59 12.42 8.05
N TYR A 2 -3.67 11.82 8.57
CA TYR A 2 -4.56 10.99 7.75
C TYR A 2 -6.03 11.09 8.18
N THR A 3 -6.93 10.73 7.26
CA THR A 3 -8.38 10.57 7.52
C THR A 3 -8.90 9.31 6.82
N PHE A 4 -9.75 8.54 7.52
CA PHE A 4 -10.62 7.55 6.86
C PHE A 4 -11.88 8.23 6.35
N LEU A 5 -12.10 8.22 5.02
CA LEU A 5 -13.24 8.92 4.43
C LEU A 5 -14.56 8.31 4.92
N THR A 6 -15.50 9.17 5.30
CA THR A 6 -16.89 8.80 5.64
C THR A 6 -17.86 9.02 4.47
N SER A 7 -17.45 9.84 3.49
CA SER A 7 -18.19 10.11 2.26
C SER A 7 -17.23 10.53 1.15
N ALA A 8 -17.60 10.29 -0.10
CA ALA A 8 -16.93 10.86 -1.27
C ALA A 8 -17.98 11.35 -2.27
N SER A 9 -17.79 12.54 -2.82
CA SER A 9 -18.70 13.08 -3.84
C SER A 9 -18.56 12.31 -5.16
N SER A 10 -19.61 12.29 -5.99
CA SER A 10 -19.50 11.73 -7.35
C SER A 10 -18.41 12.41 -8.18
N SER A 11 -18.19 13.72 -7.98
CA SER A 11 -17.10 14.45 -8.65
C SER A 11 -15.73 13.92 -8.23
N THR A 12 -15.52 13.68 -6.93
CA THR A 12 -14.30 13.06 -6.40
C THR A 12 -14.09 11.66 -6.99
N MET A 13 -15.12 10.81 -6.95
CA MET A 13 -15.03 9.44 -7.46
C MET A 13 -14.74 9.42 -8.98
N ASN A 14 -15.45 10.24 -9.76
CA ASN A 14 -15.25 10.37 -11.21
C ASN A 14 -13.85 10.88 -11.56
N LYS A 15 -13.28 11.79 -10.77
CA LYS A 15 -11.90 12.27 -10.96
C LYS A 15 -10.86 11.15 -10.91
N HIS A 16 -11.16 10.09 -10.15
CA HIS A 16 -10.33 8.90 -10.03
C HIS A 16 -10.81 7.74 -10.93
N GLY A 17 -11.83 7.94 -11.78
CA GLY A 17 -12.37 6.89 -12.65
C GLY A 17 -13.03 5.73 -11.91
N ILE A 18 -13.54 5.97 -10.70
CA ILE A 18 -14.15 4.95 -9.83
C ILE A 18 -15.59 5.33 -9.44
N SER A 19 -16.33 4.36 -8.92
CA SER A 19 -17.67 4.54 -8.37
C SER A 19 -17.96 3.59 -7.20
N GLY A 20 -19.10 3.77 -6.55
CA GLY A 20 -19.54 2.90 -5.45
C GLY A 20 -18.70 3.04 -4.18
N PHE A 21 -18.62 4.27 -3.66
CA PHE A 21 -17.92 4.56 -2.43
C PHE A 21 -18.45 3.72 -1.26
N SER A 22 -17.52 3.19 -0.45
CA SER A 22 -17.85 2.81 0.92
C SER A 22 -16.72 3.20 1.87
N GLN A 23 -17.08 3.53 3.10
CA GLN A 23 -16.11 3.84 4.15
C GLN A 23 -15.32 2.59 4.53
N PHE A 24 -14.10 2.79 5.03
CA PHE A 24 -13.35 1.71 5.67
C PHE A 24 -14.13 1.14 6.87
N ASN A 25 -14.22 -0.18 6.95
CA ASN A 25 -14.75 -0.88 8.13
C ASN A 25 -13.72 -0.85 9.29
N ALA A 26 -14.13 -1.32 10.47
CA ALA A 26 -13.27 -1.30 11.66
C ALA A 26 -11.94 -2.07 11.48
N GLN A 27 -11.99 -3.23 10.81
CA GLN A 27 -10.80 -4.05 10.54
C GLN A 27 -9.84 -3.36 9.57
N GLN A 28 -10.36 -2.75 8.50
CA GLN A 28 -9.56 -1.98 7.56
C GLN A 28 -8.86 -0.79 8.24
N LYS A 29 -9.57 -0.04 9.09
CA LYS A 29 -8.97 1.07 9.85
C LYS A 29 -7.84 0.60 10.77
N ALA A 30 -8.09 -0.47 11.54
CA ALA A 30 -7.09 -1.02 12.45
C ALA A 30 -5.83 -1.50 11.70
N GLN A 31 -6.00 -2.18 10.57
CA GLN A 31 -4.88 -2.68 9.78
C GLN A 31 -4.13 -1.58 9.02
N ALA A 32 -4.83 -0.52 8.58
CA ALA A 32 -4.18 0.65 7.99
C ALA A 32 -3.30 1.38 9.02
N VAL A 33 -3.73 1.48 10.28
CA VAL A 33 -2.90 2.03 11.36
C VAL A 33 -1.66 1.18 11.59
N LEU A 34 -1.77 -0.15 11.59
CA LEU A 34 -0.62 -1.04 11.71
C LEU A 34 0.33 -0.96 10.49
N ALA A 35 -0.19 -0.75 9.28
CA ALA A 35 0.61 -0.55 8.08
C ALA A 35 1.33 0.81 8.10
N MET A 36 0.68 1.88 8.55
CA MET A 36 1.34 3.17 8.78
C MET A 36 2.43 3.06 9.87
N GLN A 37 2.16 2.33 10.95
CA GLN A 37 3.14 2.10 12.01
C GLN A 37 4.39 1.37 11.48
N SER A 38 4.25 0.36 10.63
CA SER A 38 5.40 -0.38 10.09
C SER A 38 6.31 0.49 9.20
N TRP A 39 5.76 1.49 8.51
CA TRP A 39 6.55 2.52 7.82
C TRP A 39 7.24 3.49 8.78
N ALA A 40 6.52 3.99 9.80
CA ALA A 40 7.08 4.89 10.82
C ALA A 40 8.16 4.23 11.69
N ASP A 41 8.10 2.91 11.85
CA ASP A 41 9.10 2.13 12.55
C ASP A 41 10.47 2.20 11.87
N VAL A 42 10.52 2.28 10.54
CA VAL A 42 11.78 2.17 9.79
C VAL A 42 12.32 3.51 9.27
N ALA A 43 11.48 4.53 9.17
CA ALA A 43 11.82 5.86 8.67
C ALA A 43 11.28 7.00 9.54
N LYS A 44 11.85 8.21 9.43
CA LYS A 44 11.41 9.39 10.21
C LYS A 44 10.13 10.02 9.65
N VAL A 45 9.06 9.23 9.59
CA VAL A 45 7.71 9.66 9.24
C VAL A 45 6.77 9.43 10.42
N THR A 46 5.79 10.30 10.60
CA THR A 46 4.80 10.19 11.68
C THR A 46 3.39 10.31 11.14
N PHE A 47 2.50 9.45 11.63
CA PHE A 47 1.10 9.43 11.24
C PHE A 47 0.23 9.88 12.40
N THR A 48 -0.72 10.76 12.13
CA THR A 48 -1.66 11.26 13.12
C THR A 48 -3.00 11.50 12.45
N GLU A 49 -4.06 10.92 13.01
CA GLU A 49 -5.42 11.13 12.52
C GLU A 49 -5.85 12.57 12.79
N LYS A 50 -6.15 13.32 11.74
CA LYS A 50 -6.63 14.71 11.79
C LYS A 50 -7.42 15.00 10.52
N ALA A 51 -8.41 15.89 10.58
CA ALA A 51 -9.21 16.24 9.42
C ALA A 51 -8.38 16.82 8.24
N THR A 52 -7.34 17.61 8.53
CA THR A 52 -6.42 18.20 7.53
C THR A 52 -5.05 18.54 8.16
N GLY A 53 -4.07 18.93 7.34
CA GLY A 53 -2.79 19.52 7.76
C GLY A 53 -1.62 18.55 7.88
N GLY A 54 -0.53 18.98 8.52
CA GLY A 54 0.77 18.29 8.46
C GLY A 54 1.49 18.48 7.12
N ASP A 55 2.67 17.89 6.98
CA ASP A 55 3.49 18.01 5.75
C ASP A 55 2.83 17.34 4.53
N GLY A 56 1.95 16.36 4.79
CA GLY A 56 1.06 15.73 3.84
C GLY A 56 -0.20 15.21 4.54
N HIS A 57 -1.28 15.03 3.78
CA HIS A 57 -2.55 14.51 4.27
C HIS A 57 -3.01 13.30 3.47
N MET A 58 -3.14 12.15 4.13
CA MET A 58 -3.54 10.90 3.50
C MET A 58 -5.04 10.63 3.65
N THR A 59 -5.66 10.08 2.61
CA THR A 59 -7.05 9.62 2.68
C THR A 59 -7.18 8.16 2.26
N PHE A 60 -8.12 7.48 2.90
CA PHE A 60 -8.42 6.07 2.67
C PHE A 60 -9.92 5.90 2.42
N GLY A 61 -10.28 5.22 1.32
CA GLY A 61 -11.66 4.91 0.99
C GLY A 61 -11.77 3.66 0.11
N ASN A 62 -12.93 3.02 0.13
CA ASN A 62 -13.21 1.90 -0.78
C ASN A 62 -13.97 2.39 -2.02
N TYR A 63 -13.82 1.64 -3.12
CA TYR A 63 -14.65 1.73 -4.31
C TYR A 63 -15.13 0.33 -4.73
N SER A 64 -16.14 0.24 -5.58
CA SER A 64 -16.71 -1.05 -6.00
C SER A 64 -16.66 -1.32 -7.50
N SER A 65 -16.38 -0.30 -8.33
CA SER A 65 -16.32 -0.39 -9.79
C SER A 65 -15.47 0.72 -10.41
N GLY A 66 -14.96 0.49 -11.62
CA GLY A 66 -13.94 1.29 -12.29
C GLY A 66 -12.54 0.74 -12.06
N GLN A 67 -11.52 1.34 -12.69
CA GLN A 67 -10.11 0.94 -12.59
C GLN A 67 -9.92 -0.57 -12.81
N ASP A 68 -10.37 -1.06 -13.97
CA ASP A 68 -10.38 -2.50 -14.28
C ASP A 68 -8.97 -3.11 -14.14
N GLY A 69 -8.90 -4.22 -13.39
CA GLY A 69 -7.66 -4.93 -13.10
C GLY A 69 -6.92 -4.46 -11.84
N ALA A 70 -7.30 -3.32 -11.24
CA ALA A 70 -6.69 -2.83 -10.01
C ALA A 70 -7.37 -3.40 -8.76
N ALA A 71 -6.58 -3.96 -7.84
CA ALA A 71 -7.04 -4.31 -6.50
C ALA A 71 -7.15 -3.08 -5.58
N ALA A 72 -6.26 -2.12 -5.78
CA ALA A 72 -6.22 -0.82 -5.14
C ALA A 72 -5.34 0.10 -6.00
N PHE A 73 -5.31 1.38 -5.66
CA PHE A 73 -4.35 2.33 -6.22
C PHE A 73 -4.16 3.52 -5.28
N ALA A 74 -3.02 4.18 -5.42
CA ALA A 74 -2.67 5.41 -4.73
C ALA A 74 -1.85 6.32 -5.65
N TYR A 75 -1.61 7.55 -5.19
CA TYR A 75 -0.84 8.53 -5.96
C TYR A 75 0.42 8.93 -5.22
N LEU A 76 1.52 8.98 -5.97
CA LEU A 76 2.80 9.52 -5.51
C LEU A 76 2.63 11.00 -5.11
N PRO A 77 3.39 11.50 -4.11
CA PRO A 77 3.47 12.92 -3.82
C PRO A 77 3.84 13.75 -5.05
N GLY A 78 3.19 14.90 -5.23
CA GLY A 78 3.45 15.81 -6.36
C GLY A 78 2.67 15.47 -7.64
N THR A 79 1.76 14.50 -7.61
CA THR A 79 0.83 14.22 -8.72
C THR A 79 -0.12 15.39 -8.97
N GLY A 80 -0.53 16.08 -7.90
CA GLY A 80 -1.29 17.32 -7.96
C GLY A 80 -2.45 17.39 -6.97
N ALA A 81 -3.05 18.57 -6.90
CA ALA A 81 -4.12 18.87 -5.95
C ALA A 81 -5.30 17.89 -6.09
N GLY A 82 -5.67 17.26 -4.98
CA GLY A 82 -6.74 16.26 -4.90
C GLY A 82 -6.38 14.88 -5.48
N TYR A 83 -5.10 14.60 -5.72
CA TYR A 83 -4.55 13.26 -5.96
C TYR A 83 -3.57 12.88 -4.84
N ASP A 84 -2.68 13.80 -4.47
CA ASP A 84 -1.66 13.59 -3.46
C ASP A 84 -2.24 13.04 -2.15
N GLY A 85 -1.63 11.97 -1.64
CA GLY A 85 -2.02 11.31 -0.40
C GLY A 85 -3.31 10.47 -0.48
N THR A 86 -3.98 10.40 -1.63
CA THR A 86 -5.20 9.59 -1.76
C THR A 86 -4.87 8.14 -2.10
N SER A 87 -5.56 7.20 -1.44
CA SER A 87 -5.50 5.76 -1.74
C SER A 87 -6.91 5.15 -1.71
N TRP A 88 -7.16 4.26 -2.66
CA TRP A 88 -8.48 3.69 -2.96
C TRP A 88 -8.42 2.17 -3.09
N TYR A 89 -9.35 1.47 -2.46
CA TYR A 89 -9.29 0.00 -2.32
C TYR A 89 -10.55 -0.65 -2.88
N LEU A 90 -10.39 -1.59 -3.81
CA LEU A 90 -11.51 -2.28 -4.43
C LEU A 90 -12.18 -3.19 -3.40
N THR A 91 -13.50 -3.05 -3.25
CA THR A 91 -14.33 -4.00 -2.50
C THR A 91 -15.66 -4.20 -3.22
N ASN A 92 -15.94 -5.42 -3.66
CA ASN A 92 -17.24 -5.78 -4.21
C ASN A 92 -17.52 -7.28 -3.93
N ASN A 93 -18.47 -7.89 -4.65
CA ASN A 93 -18.79 -9.30 -4.46
C ASN A 93 -17.78 -10.24 -5.15
N SER A 94 -17.08 -9.76 -6.17
CA SER A 94 -16.08 -10.51 -6.93
C SER A 94 -14.67 -10.34 -6.40
N TYR A 95 -14.42 -9.30 -5.59
CA TYR A 95 -13.13 -9.03 -4.95
C TYR A 95 -13.33 -8.66 -3.48
N THR A 96 -12.94 -9.57 -2.60
CA THR A 96 -13.08 -9.47 -1.15
C THR A 96 -11.78 -9.37 -0.33
N PRO A 97 -10.56 -9.63 -0.83
CA PRO A 97 -9.35 -9.55 0.00
C PRO A 97 -9.19 -8.26 0.82
N ASN A 98 -9.53 -7.11 0.24
CA ASN A 98 -9.47 -5.81 0.93
C ASN A 98 -10.54 -5.61 2.01
N LYS A 99 -11.59 -6.44 2.08
CA LYS A 99 -12.64 -6.35 3.12
C LYS A 99 -12.15 -6.85 4.48
N THR A 100 -11.22 -7.80 4.47
CA THR A 100 -10.71 -8.50 5.66
C THR A 100 -9.17 -8.51 5.67
N PRO A 101 -8.49 -7.35 5.63
CA PRO A 101 -7.05 -7.30 5.77
C PRO A 101 -6.66 -7.86 7.13
N ASP A 102 -5.59 -8.66 7.18
CA ASP A 102 -5.08 -9.24 8.43
C ASP A 102 -3.62 -9.64 8.26
N LEU A 103 -2.95 -9.93 9.38
CA LEU A 103 -1.56 -10.35 9.41
C LEU A 103 -1.29 -11.44 8.36
N ASN A 104 -0.28 -11.19 7.54
CA ASN A 104 0.24 -12.07 6.51
C ASN A 104 -0.67 -12.35 5.32
N ASN A 105 -1.80 -11.64 5.16
CA ASN A 105 -2.66 -11.79 4.01
C ASN A 105 -2.48 -10.67 2.97
N TYR A 106 -2.97 -10.91 1.75
CA TYR A 106 -2.82 -9.99 0.63
C TYR A 106 -3.45 -8.62 0.91
N GLY A 107 -4.61 -8.55 1.57
CA GLY A 107 -5.26 -7.29 1.91
C GLY A 107 -4.41 -6.38 2.82
N ARG A 108 -3.66 -6.97 3.76
CA ARG A 108 -2.70 -6.22 4.60
C ARG A 108 -1.46 -5.78 3.82
N GLN A 109 -0.95 -6.61 2.89
CA GLN A 109 0.12 -6.20 1.99
C GLN A 109 -0.33 -5.04 1.10
N THR A 110 -1.54 -5.10 0.52
CA THR A 110 -2.13 -4.03 -0.30
C THR A 110 -2.19 -2.70 0.46
N LEU A 111 -2.65 -2.69 1.71
CA LEU A 111 -2.62 -1.47 2.54
C LEU A 111 -1.20 -0.91 2.67
N THR A 112 -0.23 -1.77 2.95
CA THR A 112 1.16 -1.35 3.15
C THR A 112 1.78 -0.84 1.84
N HIS A 113 1.42 -1.46 0.71
CA HIS A 113 1.83 -1.09 -0.64
C HIS A 113 1.30 0.29 -1.05
N GLU A 114 0.00 0.51 -0.93
CA GLU A 114 -0.60 1.80 -1.31
C GLU A 114 -0.09 2.94 -0.40
N ILE A 115 0.15 2.66 0.89
CA ILE A 115 0.82 3.64 1.76
C ILE A 115 2.24 3.94 1.27
N GLY A 116 2.99 2.93 0.81
CA GLY A 116 4.30 3.11 0.17
C GLY A 116 4.26 4.08 -1.01
N HIS A 117 3.27 3.94 -1.90
CA HIS A 117 3.02 4.89 -2.99
C HIS A 117 2.76 6.31 -2.47
N THR A 118 1.89 6.49 -1.47
CA THR A 118 1.63 7.83 -0.92
C THR A 118 2.85 8.46 -0.22
N LEU A 119 3.84 7.65 0.15
CA LEU A 119 5.13 8.09 0.70
C LEU A 119 6.21 8.28 -0.39
N GLY A 120 5.88 8.05 -1.66
CA GLY A 120 6.76 8.31 -2.80
C GLY A 120 7.56 7.12 -3.30
N LEU A 121 7.20 5.88 -2.93
CA LEU A 121 7.80 4.68 -3.50
C LEU A 121 7.02 4.24 -4.74
N ALA A 122 7.68 4.13 -5.88
CA ALA A 122 7.09 3.52 -7.07
C ALA A 122 7.23 1.99 -7.05
N HIS A 123 6.62 1.32 -8.01
CA HIS A 123 6.99 -0.06 -8.32
C HIS A 123 8.49 -0.13 -8.67
N PRO A 124 9.17 -1.25 -8.40
CA PRO A 124 10.59 -1.41 -8.74
C PRO A 124 10.89 -1.43 -10.26
N GLY A 125 9.86 -1.57 -11.12
CA GLY A 125 9.96 -1.45 -12.57
C GLY A 125 8.75 -0.72 -13.18
N ASP A 126 8.84 -0.41 -14.47
CA ASP A 126 7.84 0.37 -15.23
C ASP A 126 6.64 -0.49 -15.65
N TYR A 127 5.84 -0.94 -14.67
CA TYR A 127 4.61 -1.68 -14.90
C TYR A 127 3.46 -1.16 -14.03
N ASN A 128 2.23 -1.42 -14.47
CA ASN A 128 1.03 -1.09 -13.71
C ASN A 128 -0.10 -2.09 -13.99
N ALA A 129 -0.98 -2.30 -13.02
CA ALA A 129 -2.18 -3.11 -13.23
C ALA A 129 -3.10 -2.43 -14.26
N GLY A 130 -3.75 -3.22 -15.11
CA GLY A 130 -4.63 -2.71 -16.17
C GLY A 130 -3.91 -2.11 -17.39
N ASN A 131 -2.58 -2.00 -17.38
CA ASN A 131 -1.79 -1.60 -18.55
C ASN A 131 -1.06 -2.81 -19.17
N GLY A 132 -1.68 -3.42 -20.19
CA GLY A 132 -1.15 -4.63 -20.81
C GLY A 132 -1.18 -5.84 -19.87
N ASN A 133 -0.29 -6.80 -20.13
CA ASN A 133 -0.14 -8.03 -19.34
C ASN A 133 1.32 -8.15 -18.86
N PRO A 134 1.75 -7.31 -17.89
CA PRO A 134 3.14 -7.34 -17.45
C PRO A 134 3.45 -8.67 -16.77
N THR A 135 4.68 -9.13 -16.94
CA THR A 135 5.23 -10.37 -16.39
C THR A 135 6.55 -10.08 -15.69
N TYR A 136 7.05 -11.04 -14.92
CA TYR A 136 8.37 -10.91 -14.30
C TYR A 136 9.51 -10.71 -15.32
N ASN A 137 9.33 -11.11 -16.59
CA ASN A 137 10.31 -10.82 -17.64
C ASN A 137 10.41 -9.31 -17.98
N ASP A 138 9.43 -8.52 -17.56
CA ASP A 138 9.41 -7.06 -17.71
C ASP A 138 10.05 -6.34 -16.50
N ALA A 139 10.50 -7.08 -15.49
CA ALA A 139 11.20 -6.53 -14.34
C ALA A 139 12.54 -5.89 -14.75
N THR A 140 12.87 -4.75 -14.14
CA THR A 140 14.12 -4.03 -14.44
C THR A 140 15.35 -4.71 -13.82
N TYR A 141 15.18 -5.45 -12.72
CA TYR A 141 16.25 -6.17 -12.03
C TYR A 141 15.72 -7.44 -11.36
N GLY A 142 16.61 -8.40 -11.12
CA GLY A 142 16.23 -9.74 -10.68
C GLY A 142 15.67 -9.83 -9.25
N GLN A 143 15.84 -8.82 -8.40
CA GLN A 143 15.29 -8.80 -7.05
C GLN A 143 13.95 -8.06 -6.98
N ASP A 144 13.38 -7.64 -8.11
CA ASP A 144 12.00 -7.17 -8.18
C ASP A 144 11.05 -8.36 -7.93
N THR A 145 10.89 -8.71 -6.66
CA THR A 145 9.93 -9.70 -6.19
C THR A 145 9.42 -9.30 -4.81
N ARG A 146 8.27 -9.84 -4.43
CA ARG A 146 7.71 -9.76 -3.08
C ARG A 146 8.55 -10.45 -2.02
N GLY A 147 9.72 -10.99 -2.39
CA GLY A 147 10.77 -11.42 -1.45
C GLY A 147 11.69 -10.28 -0.98
N TYR A 148 11.76 -9.17 -1.71
CA TYR A 148 12.65 -8.03 -1.42
C TYR A 148 11.92 -6.69 -1.26
N SER A 149 10.82 -6.49 -1.99
CA SER A 149 9.99 -5.30 -1.93
C SER A 149 8.51 -5.65 -2.03
N LEU A 150 7.71 -5.15 -1.09
CA LEU A 150 6.25 -5.26 -1.19
C LEU A 150 5.66 -4.36 -2.28
N MET A 151 6.47 -3.46 -2.86
CA MET A 151 6.11 -2.67 -4.04
C MET A 151 6.13 -3.51 -5.33
N SER A 152 6.66 -4.74 -5.29
CA SER A 152 6.72 -5.63 -6.45
C SER A 152 5.39 -6.33 -6.75
N TYR A 153 5.12 -6.55 -8.04
CA TYR A 153 4.02 -7.42 -8.49
C TYR A 153 4.38 -8.91 -8.46
N TRP A 154 5.66 -9.24 -8.44
CA TRP A 154 6.13 -10.59 -8.77
C TRP A 154 6.28 -11.45 -7.52
N SER A 155 5.86 -12.72 -7.61
CA SER A 155 6.04 -13.67 -6.50
C SER A 155 7.52 -13.80 -6.13
N GLU A 156 7.77 -13.96 -4.83
CA GLU A 156 9.06 -14.28 -4.23
C GLU A 156 9.70 -15.55 -4.80
N SER A 157 8.88 -16.48 -5.32
CA SER A 157 9.36 -17.71 -5.95
C SER A 157 10.21 -17.49 -7.20
N ASN A 158 10.08 -16.34 -7.88
CA ASN A 158 10.94 -15.97 -9.01
C ASN A 158 12.43 -15.84 -8.61
N THR A 159 12.69 -15.65 -7.31
CA THR A 159 14.03 -15.54 -6.74
C THR A 159 14.38 -16.71 -5.79
N ASN A 160 13.62 -17.81 -5.87
CA ASN A 160 13.77 -19.04 -5.08
C ASN A 160 13.43 -18.92 -3.59
N GLN A 161 12.74 -17.87 -3.16
CA GLN A 161 12.11 -17.82 -1.84
C GLN A 161 10.77 -18.58 -1.85
N ASN A 162 10.28 -18.91 -0.66
CA ASN A 162 8.99 -19.56 -0.49
C ASN A 162 8.36 -19.08 0.82
N PHE A 163 7.29 -18.30 0.71
CA PHE A 163 6.52 -17.82 1.87
C PHE A 163 5.27 -18.66 2.13
N SER A 164 5.14 -19.82 1.50
CA SER A 164 4.05 -20.75 1.72
C SER A 164 4.41 -21.80 2.77
N LYS A 165 3.51 -22.05 3.72
CA LYS A 165 3.62 -23.14 4.70
C LYS A 165 2.30 -23.88 4.82
N GLY A 166 2.34 -25.21 4.70
CA GLY A 166 1.14 -26.05 4.78
C GLY A 166 0.11 -25.76 3.68
N GLY A 167 0.55 -25.29 2.52
CA GLY A 167 -0.33 -24.92 1.40
C GLY A 167 -0.98 -23.54 1.54
N VAL A 168 -0.61 -22.76 2.56
CA VAL A 168 -1.10 -21.39 2.75
C VAL A 168 0.03 -20.42 2.40
N GLU A 169 -0.22 -19.59 1.39
CA GLU A 169 0.66 -18.49 1.00
C GLU A 169 0.57 -17.34 2.01
N ALA A 170 1.71 -16.74 2.35
CA ALA A 170 1.80 -15.57 3.20
C ALA A 170 2.41 -14.38 2.46
N TYR A 171 1.96 -13.18 2.80
CA TYR A 171 2.41 -11.92 2.25
C TYR A 171 3.03 -11.04 3.33
N ALA A 172 4.09 -10.32 3.02
CA ALA A 172 4.72 -9.40 3.97
C ALA A 172 3.72 -8.30 4.41
N SER A 173 3.59 -8.10 5.74
CA SER A 173 2.67 -7.10 6.33
C SER A 173 3.33 -5.75 6.67
N GLY A 174 4.63 -5.64 6.43
CA GLY A 174 5.45 -4.46 6.66
C GLY A 174 6.57 -4.39 5.63
N PRO A 175 7.29 -3.25 5.56
CA PRO A 175 8.37 -3.02 4.60
C PRO A 175 9.43 -4.12 4.60
N LEU A 176 9.81 -4.59 3.41
CA LEU A 176 10.91 -5.53 3.19
C LEU A 176 12.24 -4.78 2.98
N ILE A 177 13.32 -5.52 2.71
CA ILE A 177 14.69 -4.97 2.72
C ILE A 177 14.88 -3.79 1.75
N ASP A 178 14.37 -3.89 0.52
CA ASP A 178 14.51 -2.83 -0.48
C ASP A 178 13.57 -1.66 -0.16
N ASP A 179 12.39 -1.96 0.38
CA ASP A 179 11.44 -0.93 0.85
C ASP A 179 12.05 -0.07 1.96
N ILE A 180 12.69 -0.71 2.93
CA ILE A 180 13.38 -0.05 4.06
C ILE A 180 14.50 0.84 3.53
N ALA A 181 15.35 0.32 2.63
CA ALA A 181 16.44 1.11 2.06
C ALA A 181 15.90 2.34 1.28
N ALA A 182 14.85 2.15 0.48
CA ALA A 182 14.25 3.21 -0.32
C ALA A 182 13.59 4.30 0.55
N ILE A 183 12.78 3.91 1.54
CA ILE A 183 12.09 4.87 2.41
C ILE A 183 13.05 5.63 3.32
N GLN A 184 14.12 4.98 3.77
CA GLN A 184 15.18 5.63 4.54
C GLN A 184 16.00 6.61 3.70
N LYS A 185 16.12 6.39 2.39
CA LYS A 185 16.74 7.37 1.48
C LYS A 185 15.90 8.65 1.37
N LEU A 186 14.57 8.53 1.43
CA LEU A 186 13.66 9.68 1.35
C LEU A 186 13.55 10.45 2.67
N TYR A 187 13.39 9.74 3.80
CA TYR A 187 13.03 10.35 5.09
C TYR A 187 14.06 10.13 6.21
N GLY A 188 15.11 9.36 5.95
CA GLY A 188 16.12 8.98 6.95
C GLY A 188 15.69 7.83 7.86
N ALA A 189 16.67 7.06 8.33
CA ALA A 189 16.46 5.95 9.25
C ALA A 189 15.95 6.39 10.63
N ASN A 190 14.98 5.66 11.18
CA ASN A 190 14.49 5.85 12.52
C ASN A 190 15.26 4.99 13.53
N TYR A 191 16.29 5.56 14.15
CA TYR A 191 17.10 4.88 15.17
C TYR A 191 16.44 4.80 16.56
N SER A 192 15.24 5.36 16.74
CA SER A 192 14.52 5.29 18.02
C SER A 192 13.70 4.00 18.19
N THR A 193 13.31 3.39 17.08
CA THR A 193 12.51 2.17 17.07
C THR A 193 13.31 0.99 17.60
N ARG A 194 12.77 0.29 18.61
CA ARG A 194 13.38 -0.94 19.17
C ARG A 194 14.87 -0.76 19.51
N ALA A 195 15.22 0.40 20.08
CA ALA A 195 16.60 0.76 20.41
C ALA A 195 17.18 0.00 21.63
N SER A 196 16.36 -0.85 22.27
CA SER A 196 16.76 -1.73 23.38
C SER A 196 16.61 -3.20 22.97
N ASP A 197 17.02 -4.10 23.87
CA ASP A 197 16.82 -5.54 23.72
C ASP A 197 15.38 -5.85 23.31
N THR A 198 15.23 -6.53 22.17
CA THR A 198 13.93 -6.87 21.57
C THR A 198 13.94 -8.35 21.17
N THR A 199 12.87 -9.07 21.47
CA THR A 199 12.63 -10.47 21.08
C THR A 199 11.47 -10.58 20.11
#